data_AF-A0A1H4WBJ8-F1
#
_entry.id   AF-A0A1H4WBJ8-F1
#
_cell.length_a   1.000
_cell.length_b   1.000
_cell.length_c   1.000
_cell.angle_alpha   90.00
_cell.angle_beta   90.00
_cell.angle_gamma   90.00
#
_symmetry.space_group_name_H-M   'P 1'
#
loop_
_entity.id
_entity.type
_entity.pdbx_description
1 polymer ?
#
loop_
_entity_poly.entity_id
_entity_poly.type
_entity_poly.pdbx_seq_one_letter_code
_entity_poly.pdbx_strand_id
1 'polypeptide(L)'
;MAAVVRKSVPLDTPLEDAIRRFRLHGTPENQALWQVTGIRVDGDTSEAEVLRALLHAGCHAVEEKAMENGYAALAAAHDEEDRAYEAAVRARGARRRSRVGTGE
;
A
#
# COMPACT_ATOMS: atom_id res chain seq x y z
N MET A 1 1.62 23.84 -17.07
CA MET A 1 0.91 22.58 -17.44
C MET A 1 1.96 21.50 -17.62
N ALA A 2 1.81 20.35 -16.96
CA ALA A 2 2.70 19.21 -17.18
C ALA A 2 2.51 18.67 -18.60
N ALA A 3 3.59 18.20 -19.24
CA ALA A 3 3.52 17.63 -20.57
C ALA A 3 2.74 16.30 -20.54
N VAL A 4 1.67 16.19 -21.34
CA VAL A 4 0.88 14.96 -21.45
C VAL A 4 1.43 14.11 -22.59
N VAL A 5 1.86 12.89 -22.28
CA VAL A 5 2.33 11.91 -23.27
C VAL A 5 1.25 10.86 -23.49
N ARG A 6 0.90 10.63 -24.76
CA ARG A 6 -0.05 9.57 -25.14
C ARG A 6 0.68 8.24 -25.29
N LYS A 7 0.10 7.18 -24.73
CA LYS A 7 0.59 5.80 -24.82
C LYS A 7 -0.56 4.90 -25.30
N SER A 8 -0.26 3.95 -26.17
CA SER A 8 -1.19 2.89 -26.54
C SER A 8 -1.17 1.82 -25.45
N VAL A 9 -2.35 1.46 -24.94
CA VAL A 9 -2.51 0.41 -23.94
C VAL A 9 -3.32 -0.72 -24.58
N PRO A 10 -2.76 -1.93 -24.74
CA PRO A 10 -3.54 -3.07 -25.21
C PRO A 10 -4.54 -3.47 -24.12
N LEU A 11 -5.78 -3.75 -24.51
CA LEU A 11 -6.83 -4.20 -23.62
C LEU A 11 -7.19 -5.65 -23.97
N ASP A 12 -7.30 -6.48 -22.94
CA ASP A 12 -7.92 -7.80 -23.07
C ASP A 12 -9.40 -7.72 -22.72
N THR A 13 -10.14 -8.78 -23.04
CA THR A 13 -11.60 -8.84 -22.80
C THR A 13 -11.99 -8.56 -21.34
N PRO A 14 -11.29 -9.12 -20.32
CA PRO A 14 -11.59 -8.81 -18.93
C PRO A 14 -11.45 -7.32 -18.59
N LEU A 15 -10.44 -6.65 -19.14
CA LEU A 15 -10.23 -5.22 -18.90
C LEU A 15 -11.25 -4.36 -19.62
N GLU A 16 -11.65 -4.72 -20.85
CA GLU A 16 -12.75 -4.07 -21.55
C GLU A 16 -14.06 -4.17 -20.75
N ASP A 17 -14.37 -5.35 -20.21
CA ASP A 17 -15.56 -5.56 -19.37
C ASP A 17 -15.49 -4.78 -18.05
N ALA A 18 -14.30 -4.64 -17.46
CA ALA A 18 -14.09 -3.79 -16.30
C ALA A 18 -14.40 -2.31 -16.63
N ILE A 19 -13.82 -1.78 -17.71
CA ILE A 19 -14.04 -0.39 -18.15
C ILE A 19 -15.53 -0.11 -18.36
N ARG A 20 -16.26 -1.04 -18.99
CA ARG A 20 -17.71 -0.93 -19.16
C ARG A 20 -18.45 -0.78 -17.84
N ARG A 21 -18.10 -1.57 -16.81
CA ARG A 21 -18.71 -1.48 -15.47
C ARG A 21 -18.44 -0.15 -14.78
N PHE A 22 -17.22 0.38 -14.89
CA PHE A 22 -16.84 1.67 -14.31
C PHE A 22 -17.51 2.87 -14.99
N ARG A 23 -17.89 2.75 -16.26
CA ARG A 23 -18.63 3.79 -17.01
C ARG A 23 -20.11 3.87 -16.64
N LEU A 24 -20.69 2.78 -16.14
CA LEU A 24 -22.10 2.76 -15.78
C LEU A 24 -22.31 3.60 -14.51
N HIS A 25 -22.93 4.77 -14.68
CA HIS A 25 -23.23 5.66 -13.58
C HIS A 25 -24.09 4.96 -12.52
N GLY A 26 -23.73 5.14 -11.25
CA GLY A 26 -24.48 4.61 -10.12
C GLY A 26 -24.18 3.15 -9.77
N THR A 27 -23.31 2.46 -10.52
CA THR A 27 -22.79 1.17 -10.09
C THR A 27 -21.89 1.31 -8.86
N PRO A 28 -21.77 0.26 -8.03
CA PRO A 28 -20.83 0.23 -6.92
C PRO A 28 -19.39 0.54 -7.37
N GLU A 29 -18.97 0.00 -8.52
CA GLU A 29 -17.65 0.19 -9.09
C GLU A 29 -17.38 1.66 -9.46
N ASN A 30 -18.34 2.33 -10.10
CA ASN A 30 -18.25 3.75 -10.43
C ASN A 30 -18.13 4.62 -9.16
N GLN A 31 -18.92 4.31 -8.12
CA GLN A 31 -18.85 5.01 -6.84
C GLN A 31 -17.51 4.82 -6.14
N ALA A 32 -17.00 3.58 -6.12
CA ALA A 32 -15.70 3.27 -5.53
C ALA A 32 -14.56 4.00 -6.26
N LEU A 33 -14.60 4.05 -7.60
CA LEU A 33 -13.62 4.79 -8.39
C LEU A 33 -13.60 6.28 -8.02
N TRP A 34 -14.78 6.90 -7.86
CA TRP A 34 -14.88 8.28 -7.41
C TRP A 34 -14.34 8.48 -5.99
N GLN A 35 -14.63 7.58 -5.05
CA GLN A 35 -14.13 7.67 -3.68
C GLN A 35 -12.60 7.59 -3.61
N VAL A 36 -11.98 6.73 -4.43
CA VAL A 36 -10.52 6.56 -4.45
C VAL A 36 -9.82 7.72 -5.16
N THR A 37 -10.37 8.18 -6.29
CA THR A 37 -9.64 9.10 -7.20
C THR A 37 -10.13 10.55 -7.15
N GLY A 38 -11.33 10.79 -6.61
CA GLY A 38 -12.05 12.06 -6.74
C GLY A 38 -12.54 12.36 -8.17
N ILE A 39 -12.30 11.48 -9.14
CA ILE A 39 -12.69 11.67 -10.54
C ILE A 39 -14.10 11.14 -10.74
N ARG A 40 -14.98 12.00 -11.26
CA ARG A 40 -16.35 11.62 -11.60
C ARG A 40 -16.39 11.08 -13.03
N VAL A 41 -16.89 9.86 -13.17
CA VAL A 41 -17.11 9.20 -14.45
C VAL A 41 -18.61 9.11 -14.68
N ASP A 42 -19.06 9.58 -15.83
CA ASP A 42 -20.45 9.53 -16.30
C ASP A 42 -20.55 8.83 -17.68
N GLY A 43 -21.77 8.78 -18.23
CA GLY A 43 -22.01 8.13 -19.53
C GLY A 43 -21.29 8.80 -20.70
N ASP A 44 -21.01 10.11 -20.60
CA ASP A 44 -20.37 10.91 -21.63
C ASP A 44 -18.84 10.86 -21.54
N THR A 45 -18.31 10.38 -20.42
CA THR A 45 -16.87 10.21 -20.21
C THR A 45 -16.29 9.19 -21.19
N SER A 46 -15.18 9.57 -21.83
CA SER A 46 -14.51 8.72 -22.80
C SER A 46 -13.83 7.52 -22.13
N GLU A 47 -13.66 6.41 -22.85
CA GLU A 47 -12.94 5.25 -22.32
C GLU A 47 -11.49 5.57 -21.93
N ALA A 48 -10.83 6.47 -22.65
CA ALA A 48 -9.48 6.92 -22.33
C ALA A 48 -9.41 7.65 -20.98
N GLU A 49 -10.44 8.45 -20.65
CA GLU A 49 -10.53 9.11 -19.35
C GLU A 49 -10.83 8.13 -18.22
N VAL A 50 -11.68 7.12 -18.47
CA VAL A 50 -11.95 6.04 -17.51
C VAL A 50 -10.68 5.25 -17.23
N LEU A 51 -9.94 4.87 -18.28
CA LEU A 51 -8.63 4.22 -18.17
C LEU A 51 -7.65 5.07 -17.37
N ARG A 52 -7.61 6.38 -17.63
CA ARG A 52 -6.76 7.30 -16.89
C ARG A 52 -7.15 7.37 -15.41
N ALA A 53 -8.45 7.40 -15.09
CA ALA A 53 -8.94 7.36 -13.71
C ALA A 53 -8.56 6.04 -13.02
N LEU A 54 -8.73 4.91 -13.70
CA LEU A 54 -8.32 3.59 -13.19
C LEU A 54 -6.81 3.50 -12.95
N LEU A 55 -5.99 4.08 -13.83
CA LEU A 55 -4.55 4.17 -13.62
C LEU A 55 -4.21 5.02 -12.39
N HIS A 56 -4.90 6.15 -12.19
CA HIS A 56 -4.74 6.94 -10.97
C HIS A 56 -5.12 6.13 -9.71
N ALA A 57 -6.23 5.40 -9.75
CA ALA A 57 -6.63 4.52 -8.64
C ALA A 57 -5.58 3.43 -8.35
N GLY A 58 -5.02 2.83 -9.41
CA GLY A 58 -3.95 1.85 -9.30
C GLY A 58 -2.67 2.43 -8.68
N CYS A 59 -2.28 3.65 -9.06
CA CYS A 59 -1.15 4.34 -8.45
C CYS A 59 -1.39 4.57 -6.95
N HIS A 60 -2.57 5.06 -6.56
CA HIS A 60 -2.92 5.24 -5.15
C HIS A 60 -2.86 3.93 -4.37
N ALA A 61 -3.43 2.84 -4.90
CA ALA A 61 -3.39 1.53 -4.23
C ALA A 61 -1.97 1.00 -4.05
N VAL A 62 -1.07 1.22 -5.02
CA VAL A 62 0.34 0.83 -4.93
C VAL A 62 1.08 1.69 -3.89
N GLU A 63 0.83 2.99 -3.85
CA GLU A 63 1.41 3.90 -2.86
C GLU A 63 0.99 3.54 -1.43
N GLU A 64 -0.31 3.32 -1.20
CA GLU A 64 -0.83 2.85 0.08
C GLU A 64 -0.16 1.54 0.50
N LYS A 65 -0.03 0.58 -0.42
CA LYS A 65 0.62 -0.69 -0.11
C LYS A 65 2.10 -0.54 0.21
N ALA A 66 2.79 0.36 -0.50
CA ALA A 66 4.19 0.67 -0.22
C ALA A 66 4.35 1.29 1.19
N MET A 67 3.44 2.18 1.59
CA MET A 67 3.43 2.75 2.94
C MET A 67 3.20 1.67 4.01
N GLU A 68 2.19 0.81 3.84
CA GLU A 68 1.93 -0.31 4.75
C GLU A 68 3.17 -1.19 4.95
N ASN A 69 3.83 -1.56 3.85
CA ASN A 69 5.04 -2.39 3.89
C ASN A 69 6.20 -1.66 4.59
N GLY A 70 6.33 -0.35 4.37
CA GLY A 70 7.34 0.48 5.04
C GLY A 70 7.15 0.53 6.56
N TYR A 71 5.91 0.72 7.02
CA TYR A 71 5.60 0.70 8.45
C TYR A 71 5.79 -0.69 9.07
N ALA A 72 5.43 -1.76 8.35
CA ALA A 72 5.68 -3.13 8.82
C ALA A 72 7.20 -3.41 8.97
N ALA A 73 8.01 -2.95 8.02
CA ALA A 73 9.47 -3.09 8.10
C ALA A 73 10.06 -2.30 9.27
N LEU A 74 9.56 -1.08 9.52
CA LEU A 74 9.98 -0.27 10.66
C LEU A 74 9.63 -0.94 11.99
N ALA A 75 8.41 -1.46 12.13
CA ALA A 75 7.99 -2.19 13.32
C ALA A 75 8.87 -3.42 13.58
N ALA A 76 9.16 -4.21 12.54
CA ALA A 76 10.03 -5.38 12.65
C ALA A 76 11.46 -5.01 13.07
N ALA A 77 11.98 -3.86 12.63
CA ALA A 77 13.29 -3.37 13.05
C ALA A 77 13.31 -3.00 14.54
N HIS A 78 12.26 -2.34 15.03
CA HIS A 78 12.11 -2.04 16.46
C HIS A 78 12.00 -3.31 17.32
N ASP A 79 11.22 -4.30 16.86
CA ASP A 79 11.06 -5.58 17.57
C ASP A 79 12.39 -6.36 17.69
N GLU A 80 13.30 -6.22 16.73
CA GLU A 80 14.64 -6.82 16.80
C GLU A 80 15.55 -6.09 17.79
N GLU A 81 15.52 -4.76 17.80
CA GLU A 81 16.29 -3.93 18.72
C GLU A 81 15.88 -4.16 20.18
N ASP A 82 14.57 -4.23 20.44
CA ASP A 82 14.02 -4.51 21.77
C ASP A 82 14.41 -5.90 22.26
N ARG A 83 14.34 -6.92 21.39
CA ARG A 83 14.78 -8.29 21.73
C ARG A 83 16.28 -8.35 22.04
N ALA A 84 17.11 -7.62 21.31
CA ALA A 84 18.54 -7.54 21.58
C ALA A 84 18.84 -6.87 22.93
N TYR A 85 18.11 -5.80 23.26
CA TYR A 85 18.23 -5.11 24.54
C TYR A 85 17.82 -6.01 25.71
N GLU A 86 16.68 -6.69 25.63
CA GLU A 86 16.24 -7.63 26.66
C GLU A 86 17.24 -8.78 26.88
N ALA A 87 17.79 -9.32 25.80
CA ALA A 87 18.82 -10.36 25.88
C ALA A 87 20.07 -9.85 26.60
N ALA A 88 20.52 -8.63 26.31
CA ALA A 88 21.67 -8.00 26.97
C ALA A 88 21.42 -7.76 28.47
N VAL A 89 20.23 -7.28 28.85
CA VAL A 89 19.84 -7.09 30.26
C VAL A 89 19.81 -8.42 31.00
N ARG A 90 19.20 -9.45 30.40
CA ARG A 90 19.14 -10.81 30.98
C ARG A 90 20.54 -11.39 31.17
N ALA A 91 21.42 -11.26 30.18
CA ALA A 91 22.80 -11.71 30.26
C ALA A 91 23.60 -10.98 31.36
N ARG A 92 23.40 -9.66 31.51
CA ARG A 92 24.03 -8.87 32.58
C ARG A 92 23.54 -9.30 33.97
N GLY A 93 22.23 -9.55 34.12
CA GLY A 93 21.66 -10.07 35.35
C GLY A 93 22.19 -11.45 35.74
N ALA A 94 22.33 -12.35 34.77
CA ALA A 94 22.92 -13.68 34.99
C ALA A 94 24.37 -13.60 35.47
N ARG A 95 25.20 -12.74 34.86
CA ARG A 95 26.60 -12.51 35.25
C ARG A 95 26.76 -11.89 36.65
N ARG A 96 25.79 -11.09 37.10
CA ARG A 96 25.77 -10.54 38.46
C ARG A 96 25.45 -11.61 39.49
N ARG A 97 24.48 -12.49 39.20
CA ARG A 97 24.12 -13.60 40.10
C ARG A 97 25.24 -14.64 40.22
N SER A 98 25.94 -14.94 39.13
CA SER A 98 27.06 -15.88 39.17
C SER A 98 28.27 -15.36 39.96
N ARG A 99 28.47 -14.04 40.06
CA ARG A 99 29.55 -13.43 40.86
C ARG A 99 29.27 -13.39 42.36
N VAL A 100 28.00 -13.42 42.78
CA VAL A 100 27.62 -13.41 44.20
C VAL A 100 27.69 -14.81 44.82
N GLY A 101 27.64 -15.88 44.01
CA GLY A 101 27.72 -17.27 44.47
C GLY A 101 29.12 -17.91 44.50
N THR A 102 30.20 -17.16 44.25
CA THR A 102 31.59 -17.66 44.26
C THR A 102 32.44 -17.05 45.38
N GLY A 103 31.78 -16.51 46.41
CA GLY A 103 32.39 -15.98 47.63
C GLY A 103 31.85 -16.71 48.86
N GLU A 104 32.10 -18.02 48.94
CA GLU A 104 32.13 -18.81 50.17
C GLU A 104 33.43 -19.61 50.20
#